data_AF-A0A969NK16-F1
#
_entry.id   AF-A0A969NK16-F1
#
_cell.length_a   1.000
_cell.length_b   1.000
_cell.length_c   1.000
_cell.angle_alpha   90.00
_cell.angle_beta   90.00
_cell.angle_gamma   90.00
#
_symmetry.space_group_name_H-M   'P 1'
#
loop_
_entity.id
_entity.type
_entity.pdbx_description
1 polymer ?
#
loop_
_entity_poly.entity_id
_entity_poly.type
_entity_poly.pdbx_seq_one_letter_code
_entity_poly.pdbx_strand_id
1 'polypeptide(L)'
;MRYRYGFELDSNLIHGEWLFQFINSKDVPLFIREKDGIGITEDFREGDGLEEKTRENALFLSVVDQFNGQISGEIIKWFNSWAPVSGLSHDNYRGITFSLLEKKNYKERLLDFFKDLDLGFQELYLRKEKFKRSFLPENLPSEILEDIISELQGKTVARIST
;
A
#
# COMPACT_ATOMS: atom_id res chain seq x y z
N MET A 1 10.52 16.53 -12.97
CA MET A 1 9.65 16.19 -14.12
C MET A 1 8.19 16.17 -13.66
N ARG A 2 7.22 16.41 -14.53
CA ARG A 2 5.79 16.23 -14.23
C ARG A 2 5.18 15.34 -15.31
N TYR A 3 4.39 14.38 -14.86
CA TYR A 3 3.69 13.42 -15.73
C TYR A 3 2.19 13.46 -15.43
N ARG A 4 1.38 13.20 -16.44
CA ARG A 4 -0.05 12.93 -16.30
C ARG A 4 -0.29 11.52 -16.79
N TYR A 5 -0.56 10.64 -15.85
CA TYR A 5 -0.86 9.22 -16.10
C TYR A 5 -2.32 8.93 -15.75
N GLY A 6 -2.97 8.09 -16.54
CA GLY A 6 -4.32 7.61 -16.26
C GLY A 6 -4.63 6.32 -17.01
N PHE A 7 -5.64 5.62 -16.53
CA PHE A 7 -6.13 4.38 -17.12
C PHE A 7 -7.60 4.16 -16.80
N GLU A 8 -8.26 3.35 -17.62
CA GLU A 8 -9.63 2.92 -17.48
C GLU A 8 -9.66 1.39 -17.51
N LEU A 9 -10.27 0.77 -16.51
CA LEU A 9 -10.32 -0.69 -16.40
C LEU A 9 -11.64 -1.19 -15.83
N ASP A 10 -11.93 -2.47 -16.09
CA ASP A 10 -12.92 -3.24 -15.36
C ASP A 10 -12.29 -4.48 -14.70
N SER A 11 -13.11 -5.41 -14.21
CA SER A 11 -12.63 -6.65 -13.57
C SER A 11 -11.81 -7.55 -14.49
N ASN A 12 -11.89 -7.36 -15.80
CA ASN A 12 -11.35 -8.26 -16.81
C ASN A 12 -10.19 -7.64 -17.60
N LEU A 13 -10.30 -6.38 -18.02
CA LEU A 13 -9.34 -5.76 -18.96
C LEU A 13 -9.13 -4.26 -18.75
N ILE A 14 -8.04 -3.76 -19.35
CA ILE A 14 -7.74 -2.32 -19.46
C ILE A 14 -8.35 -1.79 -20.75
N HIS A 15 -9.33 -0.88 -20.63
CA HIS A 15 -10.03 -0.25 -21.75
C HIS A 15 -9.23 0.89 -22.38
N GLY A 16 -8.46 1.60 -21.58
CA GLY A 16 -7.63 2.71 -22.02
C GLY A 16 -6.51 3.00 -21.02
N GLU A 17 -5.40 3.53 -21.50
CA GLU A 17 -4.26 3.91 -20.67
C GLU A 17 -3.43 4.98 -21.38
N TRP A 18 -2.97 5.99 -20.67
CA TRP A 18 -2.19 7.07 -21.29
C TRP A 18 -1.14 7.61 -20.34
N LEU A 19 -0.01 7.98 -20.93
CA LEU A 19 1.05 8.71 -20.23
C LEU A 19 1.41 9.95 -21.04
N PHE A 20 1.34 11.10 -20.38
CA PHE A 20 1.81 12.38 -20.90
C PHE A 20 2.96 12.91 -20.03
N GLN A 21 3.93 13.54 -20.67
CA GLN A 21 4.98 14.31 -20.02
C GLN A 21 4.71 15.80 -20.20
N PHE A 22 4.80 16.58 -19.12
CA PHE A 22 4.60 18.02 -19.18
C PHE A 22 5.92 18.73 -19.51
N ILE A 23 6.04 19.28 -20.72
CA ILE A 23 7.23 19.96 -21.25
C ILE A 23 6.81 21.34 -21.76
N ASN A 24 7.53 22.41 -21.39
CA ASN A 24 7.32 23.77 -21.89
C ASN A 24 5.84 24.23 -21.84
N SER A 25 5.15 23.92 -20.75
CA SER A 25 3.72 24.22 -20.53
C SER A 25 2.75 23.45 -21.44
N LYS A 26 3.15 22.31 -21.99
CA LYS A 26 2.31 21.44 -22.83
C LYS A 26 2.44 19.98 -22.39
N ASP A 27 1.34 19.23 -22.55
CA ASP A 27 1.36 17.78 -22.43
C ASP A 27 1.83 17.16 -23.74
N VAL A 28 2.92 16.42 -23.69
CA VAL A 28 3.45 15.62 -24.80
C VAL A 28 3.12 14.15 -24.51
N PRO A 29 2.40 13.44 -25.40
CA PRO A 29 2.11 12.04 -25.20
C PRO A 29 3.38 11.20 -25.32
N LEU A 30 3.54 10.26 -24.39
CA LEU A 30 4.58 9.22 -24.41
C LEU A 30 4.02 7.92 -24.99
N PHE A 31 2.86 7.49 -24.48
CA PHE A 31 2.08 6.44 -25.11
C PHE A 31 0.58 6.66 -24.84
N ILE A 32 -0.25 6.11 -25.72
CA ILE A 32 -1.70 6.05 -25.59
C ILE A 32 -2.16 4.66 -25.98
N ARG A 33 -2.95 4.04 -25.12
CA ARG A 33 -3.60 2.76 -25.33
C ARG A 33 -5.09 2.99 -25.44
N GLU A 34 -5.66 2.43 -26.49
CA GLU A 34 -7.09 2.35 -26.75
C GLU A 34 -7.46 0.88 -27.01
N LYS A 35 -8.73 0.59 -27.30
CA LYS A 35 -9.20 -0.78 -27.60
C LYS A 35 -8.44 -1.47 -28.73
N ASP A 36 -7.97 -0.69 -29.70
CA ASP A 36 -7.33 -1.21 -30.91
C ASP A 36 -5.82 -1.43 -30.76
N GLY A 37 -5.23 -1.07 -29.63
CA GLY A 37 -3.81 -1.30 -29.35
C GLY A 37 -3.13 -0.18 -28.57
N ILE A 38 -1.80 -0.26 -28.52
CA ILE A 38 -0.93 0.67 -27.81
C ILE A 38 -0.11 1.43 -28.85
N GLY A 39 -0.27 2.76 -28.89
CA GLY A 39 0.53 3.66 -29.70
C GLY A 39 1.63 4.30 -28.86
N ILE A 40 2.88 4.16 -29.29
CA ILE A 40 4.06 4.73 -28.64
C ILE A 40 4.60 5.88 -29.48
N THR A 41 5.06 6.94 -28.82
CA THR A 41 5.71 8.08 -29.49
C THR A 41 7.24 7.93 -29.48
N GLU A 42 7.93 8.63 -30.38
CA GLU A 42 9.39 8.58 -30.47
C GLU A 42 10.13 9.01 -29.19
N ASP A 43 9.44 9.75 -28.32
CA ASP A 43 9.92 10.23 -27.02
C ASP A 43 9.84 9.14 -25.92
N PHE A 44 9.23 7.98 -26.22
CA PHE A 44 9.02 6.88 -25.27
C PHE A 44 9.58 5.54 -25.75
N ARG A 45 10.82 5.56 -26.26
CA ARG A 45 11.51 4.36 -26.80
C ARG A 45 11.66 3.19 -25.84
N GLU A 46 11.54 3.42 -24.53
CA GLU A 46 11.58 2.34 -23.54
C GLU A 46 10.39 1.38 -23.64
N GLY A 47 9.29 1.81 -24.26
CA GLY A 47 8.13 0.96 -24.52
C GLY A 47 8.19 0.16 -25.83
N ASP A 48 9.11 0.49 -26.76
CA ASP A 48 9.12 -0.07 -28.11
C ASP A 48 9.23 -1.61 -28.11
N GLY A 49 8.29 -2.28 -28.79
CA GLY A 49 8.25 -3.73 -28.91
C GLY A 49 7.73 -4.45 -27.66
N LEU A 50 7.22 -3.71 -26.68
CA LEU A 50 6.55 -4.27 -25.50
C LEU A 50 5.03 -4.31 -25.67
N GLU A 51 4.46 -3.63 -26.67
CA GLU A 51 3.02 -3.59 -26.95
C GLU A 51 2.46 -5.00 -27.13
N GLU A 52 3.11 -5.79 -27.97
CA GLU A 52 2.77 -7.20 -28.25
C GLU A 52 3.01 -8.14 -27.05
N LYS A 53 3.78 -7.68 -26.06
CA LYS A 53 4.04 -8.42 -24.81
C LYS A 53 3.12 -8.00 -23.68
N THR A 54 2.29 -6.98 -23.89
CA THR A 54 1.37 -6.48 -22.89
C THR A 54 0.01 -7.16 -23.05
N ARG A 55 -0.29 -8.05 -22.11
CA ARG A 55 -1.62 -8.68 -21.98
C ARG A 55 -2.71 -7.62 -21.80
N GLU A 56 -3.92 -7.92 -22.28
CA GLU A 56 -5.06 -6.99 -22.24
C GLU A 56 -5.42 -6.51 -20.82
N ASN A 57 -5.10 -7.31 -19.79
CA ASN A 57 -5.37 -7.03 -18.39
C ASN A 57 -4.12 -6.64 -17.58
N ALA A 58 -3.06 -6.19 -18.25
CA ALA A 58 -1.93 -5.52 -17.63
C ALA A 58 -1.87 -4.06 -18.08
N LEU A 59 -1.47 -3.18 -17.17
CA LEU A 59 -1.07 -1.83 -17.50
C LEU A 59 0.26 -1.87 -18.26
N PHE A 60 0.31 -1.18 -19.40
CA PHE A 60 1.49 -1.03 -20.23
C PHE A 60 2.63 -0.41 -19.43
N LEU A 61 2.36 0.65 -18.65
CA LEU A 61 3.37 1.30 -17.81
C LEU A 61 4.10 0.31 -16.89
N SER A 62 3.37 -0.63 -16.29
CA SER A 62 3.94 -1.66 -15.41
C SER A 62 4.77 -2.68 -16.18
N VAL A 63 4.38 -3.04 -17.41
CA VAL A 63 5.18 -3.92 -18.27
C VAL A 63 6.48 -3.23 -18.66
N VAL A 64 6.44 -1.96 -19.04
CA VAL A 64 7.65 -1.20 -19.40
C VAL A 64 8.62 -1.11 -18.20
N ASP A 65 8.13 -0.85 -16.98
CA ASP A 65 8.96 -0.91 -15.76
C ASP A 65 9.60 -2.30 -15.54
N GLN A 66 8.86 -3.39 -15.74
CA GLN A 66 9.40 -4.76 -15.61
C GLN A 66 10.53 -5.06 -16.61
N PHE A 67 10.54 -4.39 -17.76
CA PHE A 67 11.62 -4.47 -18.74
C PHE A 67 12.70 -3.38 -18.55
N ASN A 68 12.77 -2.79 -17.35
CA ASN A 68 13.75 -1.77 -16.94
C ASN A 68 13.60 -0.41 -17.65
N GLY A 69 12.37 -0.02 -18.03
CA GLY A 69 12.10 1.34 -18.47
C GLY A 69 12.40 2.36 -17.38
N GLN A 70 13.19 3.38 -17.71
CA GLN A 70 13.66 4.38 -16.76
C GLN A 70 12.52 5.31 -16.32
N ILE A 71 11.76 5.87 -17.29
CA ILE A 71 10.64 6.78 -17.01
C ILE A 71 9.55 6.02 -16.26
N SER A 72 9.18 4.83 -16.77
CA SER A 72 8.17 3.97 -16.17
C SER A 72 8.55 3.58 -14.75
N GLY A 73 9.80 3.17 -14.52
CA GLY A 73 10.27 2.80 -13.19
C GLY A 73 10.33 3.96 -12.20
N GLU A 74 10.63 5.18 -12.64
CA GLU A 74 10.50 6.36 -11.78
C GLU A 74 9.06 6.62 -11.35
N ILE A 75 8.10 6.50 -12.29
CA ILE A 75 6.67 6.68 -12.00
C ILE A 75 6.15 5.57 -11.07
N ILE A 76 6.50 4.31 -11.33
CA ILE A 76 6.11 3.18 -10.47
C ILE A 76 6.71 3.31 -9.07
N LYS A 77 7.99 3.71 -8.95
CA LYS A 77 8.60 4.00 -7.64
C LYS A 77 7.87 5.11 -6.89
N TRP A 78 7.41 6.15 -7.60
CA TRP A 78 6.62 7.22 -6.99
C TRP A 78 5.27 6.70 -6.47
N PHE A 79 4.55 5.86 -7.22
CA PHE A 79 3.34 5.21 -6.72
C PHE A 79 3.62 4.33 -5.48
N ASN A 80 4.71 3.57 -5.51
CA ASN A 80 5.11 2.70 -4.39
C ASN A 80 5.58 3.48 -3.14
N SER A 81 5.90 4.77 -3.29
CA SER A 81 6.23 5.64 -2.15
C SER A 81 4.99 6.08 -1.37
N TRP A 82 3.80 5.87 -1.91
CA TRP A 82 2.55 6.29 -1.28
C TRP A 82 2.09 5.27 -0.23
N ALA A 83 1.60 5.80 0.89
CA ALA A 83 0.92 5.03 1.92
C ALA A 83 -0.56 5.43 1.93
N PRO A 84 -1.41 4.84 1.05
CA PRO A 84 -2.82 5.20 0.99
C PRO A 84 -3.51 4.85 2.31
N VAL A 85 -4.30 5.80 2.81
CA VAL A 85 -5.16 5.59 3.98
C VAL A 85 -6.54 5.18 3.47
N SER A 86 -6.84 3.89 3.53
CA SER A 86 -8.19 3.37 3.41
C SER A 86 -9.11 3.94 4.49
N GLY A 87 -10.24 4.52 4.06
CA GLY A 87 -11.36 4.87 4.94
C GLY A 87 -12.36 3.72 5.15
N LEU A 88 -12.15 2.56 4.51
CA LEU A 88 -13.06 1.41 4.54
C LEU A 88 -12.54 0.25 5.39
N SER A 89 -11.22 0.09 5.50
CA SER A 89 -10.58 -0.96 6.31
C SER A 89 -9.49 -0.34 7.18
N HIS A 90 -9.38 -0.87 8.40
CA HIS A 90 -8.39 -0.45 9.39
C HIS A 90 -7.32 -1.52 9.70
N ASP A 91 -7.35 -2.65 9.00
CA ASP A 91 -6.62 -3.86 9.39
C ASP A 91 -5.11 -3.64 9.44
N ASN A 92 -4.60 -2.82 8.50
CA ASN A 92 -3.18 -2.48 8.43
C ASN A 92 -2.74 -1.40 9.42
N TYR A 93 -3.67 -0.65 10.03
CA TYR A 93 -3.30 0.45 10.92
C TYR A 93 -2.88 0.00 12.31
N ARG A 94 -3.43 -1.11 12.81
CA ARG A 94 -3.12 -1.58 14.16
C ARG A 94 -1.61 -1.80 14.35
N GLY A 95 -0.96 -2.47 13.38
CA GLY A 95 0.48 -2.67 13.38
C GLY A 95 1.27 -1.36 13.29
N ILE A 96 0.79 -0.40 12.50
CA ILE A 96 1.41 0.93 12.37
C ILE A 96 1.31 1.69 13.70
N THR A 97 0.13 1.76 14.32
CA THR A 97 -0.08 2.41 15.63
C THR A 97 0.82 1.80 16.70
N PHE A 98 0.95 0.47 16.75
CA PHE A 98 1.88 -0.18 17.65
C PHE A 98 3.33 0.24 17.42
N SER A 99 3.77 0.25 16.16
CA SER A 99 5.12 0.70 15.80
C SER A 99 5.36 2.17 16.17
N LEU A 100 4.35 3.03 16.06
CA LEU A 100 4.45 4.44 16.45
C LEU A 100 4.51 4.63 17.96
N LEU A 101 3.76 3.83 18.75
CA LEU A 101 3.81 3.87 20.21
C LEU A 101 5.18 3.45 20.78
N GLU A 102 6.00 2.73 20.02
CA GLU A 102 7.38 2.39 20.39
C GLU A 102 8.38 3.53 20.17
N LYS A 103 8.05 4.47 19.28
CA LYS A 103 8.92 5.59 18.95
C LYS A 103 8.61 6.76 19.88
N LYS A 104 9.55 7.14 20.75
CA LYS A 104 9.36 8.15 21.81
C LYS A 104 8.69 9.44 21.30
N ASN A 105 9.16 9.97 20.17
CA ASN A 105 8.65 11.21 19.57
C ASN A 105 7.20 11.11 19.06
N TYR A 106 6.72 9.92 18.70
CA TYR A 106 5.33 9.71 18.27
C TYR A 106 4.43 9.31 19.44
N LYS A 107 4.97 8.59 20.43
CA LYS A 107 4.23 8.17 21.62
C LYS A 107 3.64 9.36 22.37
N GLU A 108 4.43 10.40 22.64
CA GLU A 108 3.97 11.59 23.37
C GLU A 108 2.81 12.26 22.63
N ARG A 109 2.96 12.48 21.32
CA ARG A 109 1.91 13.07 20.47
C ARG A 109 0.63 12.23 20.41
N LEU A 110 0.75 10.90 20.38
CA LEU A 110 -0.39 9.99 20.42
C LEU A 110 -1.11 10.04 21.78
N LEU A 111 -0.36 10.10 22.88
CA LEU A 111 -0.95 10.21 24.22
C LEU A 111 -1.70 11.53 24.39
N ASP A 112 -1.15 12.64 23.91
CA ASP A 112 -1.84 13.93 23.97
C ASP A 112 -3.12 13.93 23.12
N PHE A 113 -3.07 13.33 21.93
CA PHE A 113 -4.28 13.11 21.12
C PHE A 113 -5.35 12.28 21.85
N PHE A 114 -4.96 11.22 22.57
CA PHE A 114 -5.93 10.43 23.35
C PHE A 114 -6.50 11.18 24.55
N LYS A 115 -5.71 12.06 25.18
CA LYS A 115 -6.21 12.94 26.26
C LYS A 115 -7.24 13.93 25.75
N ASP A 116 -7.01 14.52 24.57
CA ASP A 116 -7.96 15.45 23.94
C ASP A 116 -9.31 14.79 23.63
N LEU A 117 -9.31 13.48 23.38
CA LEU A 117 -10.52 12.69 23.13
C LEU A 117 -11.27 12.25 24.40
N ASP A 118 -10.70 12.47 25.59
CA ASP A 118 -11.27 12.12 26.90
C ASP A 118 -11.82 10.68 26.98
N LEU A 119 -10.99 9.71 26.60
CA LEU A 119 -11.37 8.28 26.52
C LEU A 119 -11.39 7.55 27.88
N GLY A 120 -11.24 8.28 29.00
CA GLY A 120 -11.28 7.71 30.36
C GLY A 120 -9.98 7.07 30.86
N PHE A 121 -8.85 7.31 30.19
CA PHE A 121 -7.51 6.89 30.64
C PHE A 121 -6.48 8.01 30.45
N GLN A 122 -5.42 8.01 31.26
CA GLN A 122 -4.35 9.03 31.20
C GLN A 122 -3.05 8.52 30.57
N GLU A 123 -2.78 7.22 30.66
CA GLU A 123 -1.56 6.61 30.15
C GLU A 123 -1.85 5.33 29.36
N LEU A 124 -0.90 4.94 28.51
CA LEU A 124 -0.90 3.67 27.81
C LEU A 124 0.43 2.98 28.03
N TYR A 125 0.37 1.74 28.50
CA TYR A 125 1.52 0.88 28.68
C TYR A 125 1.53 -0.21 27.60
N LEU A 126 2.49 -0.09 26.68
CA LEU A 126 2.78 -1.12 25.70
C LEU A 126 3.78 -2.13 26.30
N ARG A 127 3.38 -3.40 26.39
CA ARG A 127 4.24 -4.49 26.87
C ARG A 127 4.45 -5.51 25.74
N LYS A 128 5.70 -5.87 25.50
CA LYS A 128 6.08 -7.00 24.64
C LYS A 128 6.40 -8.19 25.52
N GLU A 129 5.59 -9.22 25.47
CA GLU A 129 5.81 -10.44 26.25
C GLU A 129 5.60 -11.69 25.38
N LYS A 130 6.28 -12.78 25.72
CA LYS A 130 6.02 -14.07 25.06
C LYS A 130 4.56 -14.45 25.29
N PHE A 131 3.91 -14.94 24.24
CA PHE A 131 2.53 -15.41 24.32
C PHE A 131 2.35 -16.40 25.48
N LYS A 132 1.28 -16.20 26.26
CA LYS A 132 0.82 -17.10 27.32
C LYS A 132 -0.64 -17.38 27.07
N ARG A 133 -1.07 -18.64 27.32
CA ARG A 133 -2.48 -19.04 27.20
C ARG A 133 -3.41 -18.18 28.06
N SER A 134 -2.92 -17.67 29.19
CA SER A 134 -3.66 -16.75 30.07
C SER A 134 -4.02 -15.40 29.43
N PHE A 135 -3.53 -15.09 28.23
CA PHE A 135 -3.93 -13.88 27.49
C PHE A 135 -5.22 -14.07 26.70
N LEU A 136 -5.67 -15.32 26.52
CA LEU A 136 -6.89 -15.63 25.79
C LEU A 136 -8.10 -15.63 26.73
N PRO A 137 -9.28 -15.20 26.26
CA PRO A 137 -10.55 -15.38 26.97
C PRO A 137 -10.81 -16.85 27.33
N GLU A 138 -11.42 -17.09 28.48
CA GLU A 138 -11.72 -18.45 28.95
C GLU A 138 -12.82 -19.14 28.10
N ASN A 139 -13.68 -18.37 27.42
CA ASN A 139 -14.85 -18.87 26.68
C ASN A 139 -14.62 -19.00 25.16
N LEU A 140 -13.42 -19.38 24.73
CA LEU A 140 -13.13 -19.61 23.32
C LEU A 140 -13.53 -21.04 22.88
N PRO A 141 -14.21 -21.21 21.73
CA PRO A 141 -14.43 -22.53 21.13
C PRO A 141 -13.11 -23.28 20.93
N SER A 142 -13.11 -24.59 21.20
CA SER A 142 -11.89 -25.42 21.18
C SER A 142 -11.16 -25.41 19.84
N GLU A 143 -11.90 -25.40 18.74
CA GLU A 143 -11.36 -25.40 17.37
C GLU A 143 -10.53 -24.12 17.10
N ILE A 144 -11.08 -22.95 17.43
CA ILE A 144 -10.38 -21.66 17.29
C ILE A 144 -9.22 -21.55 18.28
N LEU A 145 -9.39 -22.10 19.48
CA LEU A 145 -8.38 -22.04 20.55
C LEU A 145 -7.09 -22.76 20.15
N GLU A 146 -7.20 -23.95 19.56
CA GLU A 146 -6.04 -24.73 19.13
C GLU A 146 -5.27 -24.02 18.01
N ASP A 147 -5.98 -23.45 17.03
CA ASP A 147 -5.38 -22.68 15.94
C ASP A 147 -4.59 -21.46 16.45
N ILE A 148 -5.20 -20.66 17.33
CA ILE A 148 -4.55 -19.47 17.90
C ILE A 148 -3.31 -19.85 18.71
N ILE A 149 -3.39 -20.94 19.50
CA ILE A 149 -2.23 -21.40 20.27
C ILE A 149 -1.12 -21.86 19.33
N SER A 150 -1.43 -22.67 18.33
CA SER A 150 -0.47 -23.15 17.33
C SER A 150 0.25 -21.99 16.64
N GLU A 151 -0.48 -20.95 16.23
CA GLU A 151 0.10 -19.81 15.53
C GLU A 151 0.93 -18.88 16.42
N LEU A 152 0.53 -18.68 17.68
CA LEU A 152 1.15 -17.68 18.56
C LEU A 152 2.18 -18.27 19.53
N GLN A 153 2.23 -19.59 19.68
CA GLN A 153 3.16 -20.24 20.59
C GLN A 153 4.62 -19.90 20.25
N GLY A 154 5.35 -19.42 21.26
CA GLY A 154 6.73 -18.97 21.10
C GLY A 154 6.90 -17.57 20.49
N LYS A 155 5.84 -16.96 19.95
CA LYS A 155 5.87 -15.59 19.42
C LYS A 155 5.79 -14.56 20.55
N THR A 156 6.37 -13.39 20.30
CA THR A 156 6.20 -12.21 21.15
C THR A 156 4.94 -11.49 20.73
N VAL A 157 4.06 -11.19 21.71
CA VAL A 157 2.83 -10.44 21.49
C VAL A 157 2.92 -9.08 22.15
N ALA A 158 2.31 -8.07 21.50
CA ALA A 158 2.16 -6.74 22.04
C ALA A 158 0.83 -6.63 22.78
N ARG A 159 0.87 -6.23 24.05
CA ARG A 159 -0.32 -5.96 24.87
C ARG A 159 -0.36 -4.50 25.29
N ILE A 160 -1.57 -3.95 25.27
CA ILE A 160 -1.86 -2.60 25.76
C ILE A 160 -2.64 -2.75 27.06
N SER A 161 -2.25 -1.97 28.05
CA SER A 161 -3.06 -1.66 29.22
C SER A 161 -3.13 -0.15 29.38
N THR A 162 -4.32 0.34 29.72
CA THR A 162 -4.60 1.72 30.13
C THR A 162 -4.55 1.84 31.64
#